data_AF-A0A2R6E1Q0-F1
#
_entry.id   AF-A0A2R6E1Q0-F1
#
_cell.length_a   1.000
_cell.length_b   1.000
_cell.length_c   1.000
_cell.angle_alpha   90.00
_cell.angle_beta   90.00
_cell.angle_gamma   90.00
#
_symmetry.space_group_name_H-M   'P 1'
#
loop_
_entity.id
_entity.type
_entity.pdbx_description
1 polymer ?
#
loop_
_entity_poly.entity_id
_entity_poly.type
_entity_poly.pdbx_seq_one_letter_code
_entity_poly.pdbx_strand_id
1 'polypeptide(L)'
;MEIRGAVEADAERLASMTGAPTDVMRNLIHDRTVRVADDGGVEGFVSYDATDRTVHVTQLVGDQGLCERLLEEPTRFAALEGMNVELLLAEDDDTRAVIEDSEFDEYGPGPQFDGTRTIRYRWDDAE
;
A
#
# COMPACT_ATOMS: atom_id res chain seq x y z
N MET A 1 -9.60 7.06 14.72
CA MET A 1 -8.99 6.54 13.48
C MET A 1 -10.00 5.74 12.67
N GLU A 2 -10.24 6.19 11.44
CA GLU A 2 -11.14 5.58 10.44
C GLU A 2 -10.34 5.26 9.16
N ILE A 3 -10.56 4.08 8.56
CA ILE A 3 -10.02 3.77 7.22
C ILE A 3 -11.07 4.06 6.17
N ARG A 4 -10.88 5.12 5.38
CA ARG A 4 -11.85 5.57 4.36
C ARG A 4 -11.24 5.69 2.98
N GLY A 5 -12.07 5.84 1.96
CA GLY A 5 -11.61 6.22 0.62
C GLY A 5 -10.96 7.60 0.64
N ALA A 6 -9.83 7.75 -0.05
CA ALA A 6 -9.25 9.05 -0.28
C ALA A 6 -10.16 9.87 -1.20
N VAL A 7 -10.23 11.17 -0.94
CA VAL A 7 -10.90 12.16 -1.79
C VAL A 7 -9.88 13.17 -2.29
N GLU A 8 -10.20 13.90 -3.37
CA GLU A 8 -9.27 14.89 -3.96
C GLU A 8 -8.73 15.89 -2.92
N ALA A 9 -9.53 16.25 -1.91
CA ALA A 9 -9.10 17.15 -0.83
C ALA A 9 -7.95 16.59 0.02
N ASP A 10 -7.73 15.28 0.03
CA ASP A 10 -6.61 14.64 0.74
C ASP A 10 -5.28 14.79 -0.04
N ALA A 11 -5.30 15.14 -1.33
CA ALA A 11 -4.12 15.10 -2.20
C ALA A 11 -2.94 15.94 -1.68
N GLU A 12 -3.19 17.11 -1.09
CA GLU A 12 -2.15 17.96 -0.50
C GLU A 12 -1.48 17.26 0.70
N ARG A 13 -2.28 16.57 1.51
CA ARG A 13 -1.77 15.83 2.66
C ARG A 13 -0.94 14.62 2.21
N LEU A 14 -1.42 13.83 1.25
CA LEU A 14 -0.66 12.71 0.66
C LEU A 14 0.67 13.19 0.04
N ALA A 15 0.65 14.35 -0.62
CA ALA A 15 1.85 14.95 -1.21
C ALA A 15 2.90 15.29 -0.15
N SER A 16 2.48 15.90 0.96
CA SER A 16 3.39 16.19 2.08
C SER A 16 4.03 14.95 2.71
N MET A 17 3.35 13.80 2.67
CA MET A 17 3.85 12.55 3.24
C MET A 17 4.89 11.87 2.35
N THR A 18 4.72 11.99 1.04
CA THR A 18 5.56 11.30 0.03
C THR A 18 6.66 12.19 -0.53
N GLY A 19 6.55 13.52 -0.36
CA GLY A 19 7.38 14.50 -1.07
C GLY A 19 7.05 14.64 -2.55
N ALA A 20 6.01 13.96 -3.05
CA ALA A 20 5.58 14.05 -4.43
C ALA A 20 4.76 15.33 -4.70
N PRO A 21 4.65 15.78 -5.96
CA PRO A 21 3.77 16.90 -6.30
C PRO A 21 2.29 16.58 -6.03
N THR A 22 1.51 17.58 -5.58
CA THR A 22 0.07 17.44 -5.30
C THR A 22 -0.73 16.93 -6.50
N ASP A 23 -0.39 17.36 -7.72
CA ASP A 23 -1.06 16.89 -8.93
C ASP A 23 -0.83 15.40 -9.21
N VAL A 24 0.33 14.86 -8.80
CA VAL A 24 0.61 13.42 -8.90
C VAL A 24 -0.27 12.65 -7.91
N MET A 25 -0.41 13.14 -6.68
CA MET A 25 -1.28 12.51 -5.67
C MET A 25 -2.76 12.61 -6.04
N ARG A 26 -3.17 13.69 -6.70
CA ARG A 26 -4.51 13.83 -7.27
C ARG A 26 -4.78 12.78 -8.35
N ASN A 27 -3.85 12.61 -9.29
CA ASN A 27 -3.98 11.58 -10.32
C ASN A 27 -4.01 10.18 -9.70
N LEU A 28 -3.19 9.91 -8.67
CA LEU A 28 -3.22 8.65 -7.93
C LEU A 28 -4.61 8.33 -7.38
N ILE A 29 -5.28 9.32 -6.75
CA ILE A 29 -6.64 9.17 -6.21
C ILE A 29 -7.67 8.89 -7.32
N HIS A 30 -7.46 9.44 -8.53
CA HIS A 30 -8.38 9.23 -9.65
C HIS A 30 -8.16 7.90 -10.37
N ASP A 31 -6.92 7.43 -10.43
CA ASP A 31 -6.54 6.30 -11.27
C ASP A 31 -6.52 4.96 -10.51
N ARG A 32 -6.43 5.00 -9.17
CA ARG A 32 -6.30 3.82 -8.32
C ARG A 32 -7.23 3.86 -7.12
N THR A 33 -7.36 2.70 -6.47
CA THR A 33 -8.01 2.65 -5.16
C THR A 33 -7.03 3.16 -4.11
N VAL A 34 -7.40 4.22 -3.41
CA VAL A 34 -6.59 4.80 -2.33
C VAL A 34 -7.41 4.80 -1.05
N ARG A 35 -6.87 4.20 0.01
CA ARG A 35 -7.44 4.19 1.36
C ARG A 35 -6.55 4.97 2.30
N VAL A 36 -7.15 5.82 3.12
CA VAL A 36 -6.46 6.67 4.09
C VAL A 36 -6.86 6.29 5.50
N ALA A 37 -5.91 6.35 6.43
CA ALA A 37 -6.16 6.35 7.86
C ALA A 37 -6.34 7.79 8.34
N ASP A 38 -7.52 8.10 8.87
CA ASP A 38 -7.91 9.45 9.28
C ASP A 38 -8.24 9.49 10.78
N ASP A 39 -7.55 10.35 11.53
CA ASP A 39 -7.85 10.65 12.93
C ASP A 39 -7.96 12.18 13.16
N GLY A 40 -8.80 12.84 12.36
CA GLY A 40 -8.87 14.31 12.32
C GLY A 40 -7.87 14.93 11.34
N GLY A 41 -7.39 14.10 10.41
CA GLY A 41 -6.35 14.36 9.43
C GLY A 41 -5.76 13.05 8.94
N VAL A 42 -5.33 12.99 7.68
CA VAL A 42 -4.71 11.78 7.12
C VAL A 42 -3.34 11.55 7.77
N GLU A 43 -3.18 10.38 8.39
CA GLU A 43 -1.94 9.95 9.07
C GLU A 43 -1.18 8.88 8.28
N GLY A 44 -1.87 8.16 7.39
CA GLY A 44 -1.36 7.04 6.61
C GLY A 44 -2.21 6.81 5.37
N PHE A 45 -1.64 6.18 4.33
CA PHE A 45 -2.43 5.71 3.20
C PHE A 45 -1.83 4.47 2.52
N VAL A 46 -2.71 3.72 1.86
CA VAL A 46 -2.36 2.64 0.94
C VAL A 46 -2.99 2.92 -0.41
N SER A 47 -2.26 2.67 -1.48
CA SER A 47 -2.80 2.69 -2.84
C SER A 47 -2.57 1.35 -3.52
N TYR A 48 -3.61 0.85 -4.17
CA TYR A 48 -3.56 -0.43 -4.86
C TYR A 48 -4.42 -0.44 -6.12
N ASP A 49 -4.06 -1.33 -7.03
CA ASP A 49 -4.86 -1.68 -8.20
C ASP A 49 -5.05 -3.20 -8.26
N ALA A 50 -6.04 -3.64 -9.04
CA ALA A 50 -6.43 -5.03 -9.17
C ALA A 50 -6.33 -5.42 -10.65
N THR A 51 -5.42 -6.32 -10.99
CA THR A 51 -5.26 -6.86 -12.34
C THR A 51 -4.88 -8.34 -12.29
N ASP A 52 -5.29 -9.12 -13.29
CA ASP A 52 -4.89 -10.53 -13.45
C ASP A 52 -5.03 -11.39 -12.16
N ARG A 53 -6.13 -11.20 -11.41
CA ARG A 53 -6.42 -11.85 -10.11
C ARG A 53 -5.41 -11.56 -9.01
N THR A 54 -4.68 -10.45 -9.10
CA THR A 54 -3.75 -9.96 -8.08
C THR A 54 -4.04 -8.51 -7.76
N VAL A 55 -4.06 -8.17 -6.48
CA VAL A 55 -4.09 -6.81 -5.97
C VAL A 55 -2.65 -6.37 -5.78
N HIS A 56 -2.22 -5.35 -6.52
CA HIS A 56 -0.87 -4.80 -6.40
C HIS A 56 -0.90 -3.57 -5.49
N VAL A 57 -0.28 -3.67 -4.32
CA VAL A 57 -0.04 -2.50 -3.47
C VAL A 57 1.11 -1.70 -4.09
N THR A 58 0.80 -0.49 -4.51
CA THR A 58 1.75 0.39 -5.23
C THR A 58 2.39 1.43 -4.34
N GLN A 59 1.74 1.82 -3.24
CA GLN A 59 2.32 2.64 -2.18
C GLN A 59 1.69 2.27 -0.83
N LEU A 60 2.50 2.31 0.21
CA LEU A 60 2.10 2.15 1.60
C LEU A 60 2.89 3.17 2.43
N VAL A 61 2.19 4.04 3.14
CA VAL A 61 2.81 5.11 3.93
C VAL A 61 2.11 5.21 5.28
N GLY A 62 2.89 5.19 6.35
CA GLY A 62 2.44 5.26 7.74
C GLY A 62 3.53 4.76 8.67
N ASP A 63 3.30 4.86 9.98
CA ASP A 63 4.08 4.08 10.93
C ASP A 63 3.68 2.60 10.88
N GLN A 64 4.39 1.75 11.62
CA GLN A 64 4.15 0.29 11.62
C GLN A 64 2.68 -0.07 11.91
N GLY A 65 2.07 0.52 12.93
CA GLY A 65 0.69 0.20 13.31
C GLY A 65 -0.33 0.68 12.27
N LEU A 66 -0.07 1.83 11.64
CA LEU A 66 -0.87 2.32 10.52
C LEU A 66 -0.77 1.41 9.31
N CYS A 67 0.45 0.98 8.96
CA CYS A 67 0.69 0.13 7.80
C CYS A 67 -0.01 -1.23 7.93
N GLU A 68 0.05 -1.86 9.11
CA GLU A 68 -0.70 -3.11 9.40
C GLU A 68 -2.21 -2.91 9.14
N ARG A 69 -2.78 -1.84 9.70
CA ARG A 69 -4.22 -1.54 9.56
C ARG A 69 -4.62 -1.19 8.14
N LEU A 70 -3.77 -0.49 7.40
CA LEU A 70 -4.01 -0.11 6.01
C LEU A 70 -3.98 -1.33 5.08
N LEU A 71 -3.10 -2.30 5.32
CA LEU A 71 -2.99 -3.54 4.55
C LEU A 71 -4.22 -4.45 4.67
N GLU A 72 -5.03 -4.28 5.71
CA GLU A 72 -6.29 -5.02 5.85
C GLU A 72 -7.31 -4.70 4.75
N GLU A 73 -7.27 -3.52 4.15
CA GLU A 73 -8.20 -3.18 3.08
C GLU A 73 -7.91 -3.93 1.77
N PRO A 74 -6.68 -3.93 1.20
CA PRO A 74 -6.39 -4.73 0.02
C PRO A 74 -6.49 -6.24 0.30
N THR A 75 -6.10 -6.74 1.46
CA THR A 75 -6.23 -8.18 1.80
C THR A 75 -7.69 -8.60 1.97
N ARG A 76 -8.53 -7.80 2.65
CA ARG A 76 -9.98 -8.07 2.72
C ARG A 76 -10.63 -8.06 1.34
N PHE A 77 -10.28 -7.09 0.49
CA PHE A 77 -10.77 -7.05 -0.88
C PHE A 77 -10.33 -8.31 -1.66
N ALA A 78 -9.05 -8.69 -1.54
CA ALA A 78 -8.51 -9.86 -2.20
C ALA A 78 -9.18 -11.16 -1.74
N ALA A 79 -9.40 -11.34 -0.42
CA ALA A 79 -10.12 -12.48 0.14
C ALA A 79 -11.54 -12.61 -0.43
N LEU A 80 -12.29 -11.49 -0.49
CA LEU A 80 -13.66 -11.47 -1.01
C LEU A 80 -13.72 -11.81 -2.50
N GLU A 81 -12.70 -11.44 -3.27
CA GLU A 81 -12.64 -11.64 -4.72
C GLU A 81 -11.84 -12.89 -5.14
N GLY A 82 -11.31 -13.66 -4.19
CA GLY A 82 -10.45 -14.83 -4.47
C GLY A 82 -9.17 -14.45 -5.21
N MET A 83 -8.57 -13.33 -4.81
CA MET A 83 -7.35 -12.76 -5.38
C MET A 83 -6.20 -12.83 -4.37
N ASN A 84 -4.99 -12.66 -4.86
CA ASN A 84 -3.79 -12.53 -4.03
C ASN A 84 -3.44 -11.06 -3.85
N VAL A 85 -2.63 -10.71 -2.84
CA VAL A 85 -2.04 -9.36 -2.74
C VAL A 85 -0.54 -9.45 -2.94
N GLU A 86 0.03 -8.59 -3.76
CA GLU A 86 1.47 -8.48 -3.96
C GLU A 86 1.96 -7.06 -3.68
N LEU A 87 3.14 -6.95 -3.08
CA LEU A 87 3.85 -5.69 -2.96
C LEU A 87 5.35 -5.87 -3.18
N LEU A 88 6.01 -4.77 -3.55
CA LEU A 88 7.46 -4.70 -3.74
C LEU A 88 8.02 -3.71 -2.73
N LEU A 89 8.99 -4.15 -1.93
CA LEU A 89 9.73 -3.28 -1.01
C LEU A 89 11.20 -3.23 -1.41
N ALA A 90 11.82 -2.06 -1.29
CA ALA A 90 13.27 -1.95 -1.35
C ALA A 90 13.90 -2.72 -0.18
N GLU A 91 15.10 -3.27 -0.38
CA GLU A 91 15.79 -4.04 0.68
C GLU A 91 15.99 -3.22 1.98
N ASP A 92 16.10 -1.90 1.85
CA ASP A 92 16.31 -0.91 2.91
C ASP A 92 15.04 -0.13 3.30
N ASP A 93 13.86 -0.57 2.87
CA ASP A 93 12.58 0.08 3.21
C ASP A 93 12.20 -0.17 4.69
N ASP A 94 11.87 0.89 5.41
CA ASP A 94 11.46 0.82 6.83
C ASP A 94 10.14 0.05 7.02
N THR A 95 9.31 -0.04 5.98
CA THR A 95 8.04 -0.78 5.98
C THR A 95 8.25 -2.29 6.00
N ARG A 96 9.46 -2.76 5.74
CA ARG A 96 9.80 -4.19 5.68
C ARG A 96 9.44 -4.94 6.95
N ALA A 97 9.74 -4.36 8.12
CA ALA A 97 9.40 -4.99 9.41
C ALA A 97 7.90 -5.24 9.54
N VAL A 98 7.07 -4.30 9.06
CA VAL A 98 5.61 -4.43 9.05
C VAL A 98 5.17 -5.63 8.22
N ILE A 99 5.77 -5.81 7.04
CA ILE A 99 5.42 -6.90 6.14
C ILE A 99 5.87 -8.24 6.70
N GLU A 100 7.06 -8.30 7.28
CA GLU A 100 7.60 -9.51 7.91
C GLU A 100 6.82 -9.95 9.16
N ASP A 101 6.21 -8.99 9.89
CA ASP A 101 5.30 -9.25 11.01
C ASP A 101 3.84 -9.53 10.58
N SER A 102 3.54 -9.39 9.27
CA SER A 102 2.20 -9.61 8.71
C SER A 102 2.09 -10.99 8.03
N GLU A 103 0.90 -11.31 7.51
CA GLU A 103 0.62 -12.59 6.82
C GLU A 103 1.21 -12.66 5.39
N PHE A 104 2.13 -11.77 5.06
CA PHE A 104 2.78 -11.74 3.76
C PHE A 104 4.06 -12.58 3.78
N ASP A 105 4.18 -13.50 2.83
CA ASP A 105 5.37 -14.29 2.63
C ASP A 105 6.30 -13.66 1.59
N GLU A 106 7.62 -13.82 1.78
CA GLU A 106 8.59 -13.49 0.74
C GLU A 106 8.40 -14.43 -0.47
N TYR A 107 8.06 -13.84 -1.62
CA TYR A 107 7.81 -14.55 -2.87
C TYR A 107 9.00 -14.50 -3.85
N GLY A 108 10.09 -13.81 -3.45
CA GLY A 108 11.37 -13.80 -4.16
C GLY A 108 11.84 -12.40 -4.57
N PRO A 109 12.91 -12.32 -5.39
CA PRO A 109 13.51 -11.04 -5.76
C PRO A 109 12.63 -10.25 -6.74
N GLY A 110 12.57 -8.94 -6.54
CA GLY A 110 11.95 -7.99 -7.45
C GLY A 110 12.95 -7.31 -8.40
N PRO A 111 12.47 -6.37 -9.24
CA PRO A 111 13.34 -5.54 -10.08
C PRO A 111 14.25 -4.63 -9.25
N GLN A 112 15.25 -4.04 -9.90
CA GLN A 112 16.07 -2.99 -9.28
C GLN A 112 15.52 -1.61 -9.69
N PHE A 113 15.45 -0.69 -8.72
CA PHE A 113 15.13 0.71 -8.95
C PHE A 113 16.30 1.56 -8.47
N ASP A 114 16.84 2.40 -9.36
CA ASP A 114 18.00 3.26 -9.07
C ASP A 114 19.21 2.52 -8.45
N GLY A 115 19.36 1.23 -8.78
CA GLY A 115 20.42 0.36 -8.26
C GLY A 115 20.08 -0.33 -6.93
N THR A 116 18.98 0.04 -6.29
CA THR A 116 18.45 -0.63 -5.09
C THR A 116 17.64 -1.85 -5.49
N ARG A 117 17.91 -3.00 -4.88
CA ARG A 117 17.13 -4.22 -5.11
C ARG A 117 15.82 -4.15 -4.35
N THR A 118 14.82 -4.84 -4.89
CA THR A 118 13.54 -5.03 -4.21
C THR A 118 13.30 -6.49 -3.92
N ILE A 119 12.45 -6.73 -2.92
CA ILE A 119 11.92 -8.04 -2.56
C ILE A 119 10.43 -8.00 -2.82
N ARG A 120 9.91 -9.06 -3.42
CA ARG A 120 8.48 -9.25 -3.63
C ARG A 120 7.91 -10.02 -2.46
N TYR A 121 6.84 -9.48 -1.90
CA TYR A 121 6.05 -10.12 -0.87
C TYR A 121 4.66 -10.42 -1.43
N ARG A 122 4.08 -11.53 -0.99
CA ARG A 122 2.77 -11.98 -1.41
C ARG A 122 1.96 -12.42 -0.20
N TRP A 123 0.71 -11.98 -0.16
CA TRP A 123 -0.32 -12.52 0.69
C TRP A 123 -1.25 -13.37 -0.18
N ASP A 124 -1.56 -14.56 0.30
CA ASP A 124 -2.53 -15.48 -0.27
C ASP A 124 -3.59 -15.76 0.80
N ASP A 125 -4.87 -15.82 0.42
CA ASP A 125 -5.93 -16.28 1.32
C ASP A 125 -5.71 -17.78 1.54
N ALA A 126 -5.08 -18.14 2.66
CA ALA A 126 -4.90 -19.53 3.04
C ALA A 126 -6.28 -20.12 3.38
N GLU A 127 -6.76 -21.04 2.53
CA GLU A 127 -8.01 -21.80 2.74
C GLU A 127 -8.14 -22.44 4.14
#